data_AF-A0A2N1MG29-F1
#
_entry.id   AF-A0A2N1MG29-F1
#
_cell.length_a   1.000
_cell.length_b   1.000
_cell.length_c   1.000
_cell.angle_alpha   90.00
_cell.angle_beta   90.00
_cell.angle_gamma   90.00
#
_symmetry.space_group_name_H-M   'P 1'
#
loop_
_entity.id
_entity.type
_entity.pdbx_description
1 polymer ?
#
loop_
_entity_poly.entity_id
_entity_poly.type
_entity_poly.pdbx_seq_one_letter_code
_entity_poly.pdbx_strand_id
1 'polypeptide(L)' 'MLHELEPGFRIPTEEKCKEMIRKSYNWTKENLKELLKSDAESINFTTDLWTSRRNDGYIGVTIS' A
#
# COMPACT_ATOMS: atom_id res chain seq x y z
N MET A 1 -19.34 24.88 12.57
CA MET A 1 -18.31 23.80 12.62
C MET A 1 -18.89 22.40 12.80
N LEU A 2 -20.15 22.22 13.24
CA LEU A 2 -20.80 20.91 13.40
C LEU A 2 -21.57 20.40 12.15
N HIS A 3 -21.51 21.13 11.02
CA HIS A 3 -22.24 20.79 9.78
C HIS A 3 -21.33 20.28 8.64
N GLU A 4 -20.03 20.08 8.89
CA GLU A 4 -19.06 19.66 7.87
C GLU A 4 -18.81 18.14 7.85
N LEU A 5 -19.37 17.40 8.81
CA LEU A 5 -19.22 15.95 8.90
C LEU A 5 -20.55 15.28 8.54
N GLU A 6 -20.49 14.27 7.68
CA GLU A 6 -21.67 13.47 7.29
C GLU A 6 -22.32 12.90 8.57
N PRO A 7 -23.61 13.20 8.85
CA PRO A 7 -24.26 12.82 10.11
C PRO A 7 -24.28 11.30 10.39
N GLY A 8 -24.00 10.47 9.38
CA GLY A 8 -23.92 9.03 9.48
C GLY A 8 -22.51 8.44 9.49
N PHE A 9 -21.46 9.27 9.39
CA PHE A 9 -20.09 8.75 9.33
C PHE A 9 -19.71 8.07 10.65
N ARG A 10 -19.31 6.81 10.53
CA ARG A 10 -18.77 6.04 11.65
C ARG A 10 -17.31 5.76 11.38
N ILE A 11 -16.47 6.06 12.37
CA ILE A 11 -15.06 5.70 12.32
C ILE A 11 -14.97 4.17 12.17
N PRO A 12 -14.23 3.65 11.17
CA PRO A 12 -14.09 2.22 10.99
C PRO A 12 -13.36 1.58 12.16
N THR A 13 -13.74 0.35 12.50
CA THR A 13 -13.01 -0.45 13.50
C THR A 13 -11.65 -0.88 12.95
N GLU A 14 -10.76 -1.35 13.82
CA GLU A 14 -9.47 -1.88 13.40
C GLU A 14 -9.61 -3.02 12.37
N GLU A 15 -10.57 -3.93 12.57
CA GLU A 15 -10.88 -5.00 11.63
C GLU A 15 -11.32 -4.44 10.28
N LYS A 16 -12.14 -3.39 10.31
CA LYS A 16 -12.62 -2.75 9.09
C LYS A 16 -11.48 -2.07 8.34
N CYS A 17 -10.58 -1.38 9.05
CA CYS A 17 -9.38 -0.80 8.46
C CYS A 17 -8.48 -1.86 7.82
N LYS A 18 -8.23 -2.98 8.51
CA LYS A 18 -7.45 -4.10 7.96
C LYS A 18 -8.10 -4.69 6.71
N GLU A 19 -9.42 -4.86 6.72
CA GLU A 19 -10.18 -5.34 5.56
C GLU A 19 -10.05 -4.37 4.37
N MET A 20 -10.19 -3.06 4.62
CA MET A 20 -10.05 -2.01 3.62
C MET A 20 -8.65 -2.00 3.01
N ILE A 21 -7.60 -2.03 3.83
CA ILE A 21 -6.20 -2.08 3.37
C ILE A 21 -5.97 -3.30 2.48
N ARG A 22 -6.45 -4.49 2.90
CA ARG A 22 -6.31 -5.72 2.11
C ARG A 22 -7.03 -5.64 0.76
N LYS A 23 -8.25 -5.10 0.74
CA LYS A 23 -9.04 -4.93 -0.48
C LYS A 23 -8.35 -3.97 -1.45
N SER A 24 -7.92 -2.81 -0.95
CA SER A 24 -7.20 -1.81 -1.75
C SER A 24 -5.89 -2.38 -2.30
N TYR A 25 -5.11 -3.09 -1.48
CA TYR A 25 -3.88 -3.74 -1.94
C TYR A 25 -4.13 -4.72 -3.09
N ASN A 26 -5.11 -5.61 -2.95
CA ASN A 26 -5.42 -6.59 -3.99
C ASN A 26 -5.87 -5.93 -5.29
N TRP A 27 -6.72 -4.90 -5.19
CA TRP A 27 -7.18 -4.15 -6.35
C TRP A 27 -6.02 -3.43 -7.05
N THR A 28 -5.20 -2.68 -6.31
CA THR A 28 -4.05 -1.96 -6.87
C THR A 28 -3.03 -2.92 -7.47
N LYS A 29 -2.81 -4.09 -6.85
CA LYS A 29 -1.87 -5.10 -7.35
C LYS A 29 -2.24 -5.61 -8.74
N GLU A 30 -3.51 -5.92 -8.98
CA GLU A 30 -3.93 -6.41 -10.30
C GLU A 30 -3.85 -5.30 -11.36
N ASN A 31 -4.29 -4.08 -11.02
CA ASN A 31 -4.16 -2.94 -11.95
C ASN A 31 -2.70 -2.62 -12.29
N LEU A 32 -1.81 -2.65 -11.29
CA LEU A 32 -0.38 -2.42 -11.51
C LEU A 32 0.21 -3.50 -12.42
N LYS A 33 -0.16 -4.77 -12.26
CA LYS A 33 0.30 -5.83 -13.17
C LYS A 33 -0.17 -5.61 -14.59
N GLU A 34 -1.40 -5.16 -14.78
CA GLU A 34 -1.93 -4.85 -16.11
C GLU A 34 -1.16 -3.68 -16.73
N LEU A 35 -0.95 -2.60 -15.98
CA LEU A 35 -0.16 -1.44 -16.41
C LEU A 35 1.27 -1.83 -16.80
N LEU A 36 1.94 -2.64 -15.98
CA LEU A 36 3.29 -3.10 -16.26
C LEU A 36 3.36 -3.99 -17.51
N LYS A 37 2.29 -4.76 -17.80
CA LYS A 37 2.24 -5.60 -19.01
C LYS A 37 1.97 -4.79 -20.27
N SER A 38 1.18 -3.72 -20.17
CA SER A 38 0.79 -2.93 -21.34
C SER A 38 1.82 -1.87 -21.70
N ASP A 39 2.40 -1.20 -20.70
CA ASP A 39 3.06 0.09 -20.91
C ASP A 39 4.55 0.10 -20.52
N ALA A 40 5.03 -0.87 -19.74
CA ALA A 40 6.42 -0.84 -19.26
C ALA A 40 7.40 -1.37 -20.31
N GLU A 41 8.26 -0.49 -20.83
CA GLU A 41 9.39 -0.87 -21.69
C GLU A 41 10.56 -1.47 -20.89
N SER A 42 10.76 -0.97 -19.67
CA SER A 42 11.77 -1.46 -18.74
C SER A 42 11.31 -1.22 -17.30
N ILE A 43 11.89 -1.96 -16.35
CA ILE A 43 11.57 -1.86 -14.93
C ILE A 43 12.88 -1.86 -14.15
N ASN A 44 13.08 -0.85 -13.30
CA ASN A 44 14.23 -0.78 -12.41
C ASN A 44 13.84 -1.15 -10.98
N PHE A 45 14.67 -1.96 -10.34
CA PHE A 45 14.52 -2.33 -8.94
C PHE A 45 15.64 -1.70 -8.14
N THR A 46 15.29 -0.98 -7.07
CA THR A 46 16.26 -0.58 -6.06
C THR A 46 15.98 -1.35 -4.78
N THR A 47 17.05 -1.78 -4.12
CA THR A 47 16.98 -2.50 -2.86
C THR A 47 17.75 -1.74 -1.80
N ASP A 48 17.05 -1.38 -0.74
CA ASP A 48 17.66 -0.81 0.46
C ASP A 48 17.76 -1.91 1.52
N LEU A 49 18.95 -2.13 2.04
CA LEU A 49 19.22 -3.14 3.06
C LEU A 49 19.69 -2.43 4.32
N TRP A 50 19.08 -2.76 5.45
CA TRP A 50 19.51 -2.22 6.74
C TRP A 50 19.25 -3.21 7.87
N THR A 51 19.99 -3.05 8.95
CA THR A 51 19.80 -3.78 10.19
C THR A 51 19.24 -2.81 11.23
N SER A 52 18.15 -3.17 11.90
CA SER A 52 17.60 -2.33 12.98
C SER A 52 18.50 -2.33 14.21
N ARG A 53 18.22 -1.41 15.13
CA ARG A 53 18.85 -1.39 16.46
C ARG A 53 18.60 -2.66 17.28
N ARG A 54 17.59 -3.47 16.92
CA ARG A 54 17.30 -4.78 17.53
C ARG A 54 18.02 -5.93 16.85
N ASN A 55 18.90 -5.64 15.89
CA ASN A 55 19.60 -6.60 15.04
C ASN A 55 18.69 -7.39 14.09
N ASP A 56 17.51 -6.87 13.78
CA ASP A 56 16.64 -7.44 12.75
C ASP A 56 17.07 -6.92 11.36
N GLY A 57 17.27 -7.82 10.40
CA GLY A 57 17.57 -7.44 9.02
C GLY A 57 16.30 -7.09 8.23
N TYR A 58 16.36 -6.03 7.42
CA TYR A 58 15.28 -5.60 6.54
C TYR A 58 15.77 -5.42 5.11
N ILE A 59 14.86 -5.67 4.17
CA ILE A 59 15.02 -5.32 2.76
C ILE A 59 13.81 -4.50 2.33
N GLY A 60 14.06 -3.27 1.91
CA GLY A 60 13.11 -2.45 1.16
C GLY A 60 13.33 -2.69 -0.33
N VAL A 61 12.25 -2.91 -1.07
CA VAL A 61 12.30 -3.06 -2.53
C VAL A 61 11.39 -2.01 -3.14
N THR A 62 11.93 -1.16 -4.00
CA THR A 62 11.18 -0.14 -4.73
C THR A 62 11.32 -0.39 -6.23
N ILE A 63 10.24 -0.12 -6.96
CA ILE A 63 10.16 -0.27 -8.41
C ILE A 63 9.96 1.12 -9.03
N SER A 64 10.73 1.46 -10.07
CA SER A 64 10.59 2.69 -10.86
C SER A 64 10.64 2.40 -12.35
#